data_AF-A0A917K4N3-F1
#
_entry.id   AF-A0A917K4N3-F1
#
_cell.length_a   1.000
_cell.length_b   1.000
_cell.length_c   1.000
_cell.angle_alpha   90.00
_cell.angle_beta   90.00
_cell.angle_gamma   90.00
#
_symmetry.space_group_name_H-M   'P 1'
#
loop_
_entity.id
_entity.type
_entity.pdbx_description
1 polymer ?
#
loop_
_entity_poly.entity_id
_entity_poly.type
_entity_poly.pdbx_seq_one_letter_code
_entity_poly.pdbx_strand_id
1 'polypeptide(L)'
;MHRRSALLLVLLTAACAPQSPAPTLPGTTAAGAADPVVPVGQAMVAFFRSPQPNQPAVAARAIADLEWLADSLPRNPRWNQASSVGLNGLQQARWEARRALGIPERAAAQAVINGLSAAAQAIEANDQAALARALPRSVFPVGPREMVSRLSAPPQISGVVSAYESVANDRVQGMVH
;
A
#
# COMPACT_ATOMS: atom_id res chain seq x y z
N MET A 1 17.74 15.40 -55.81
CA MET A 1 17.92 14.28 -54.86
C MET A 1 17.57 14.75 -53.44
N HIS A 2 16.28 14.91 -53.09
CA HIS A 2 15.87 15.30 -51.72
C HIS A 2 14.62 14.52 -51.29
N ARG A 3 14.74 13.19 -51.30
CA ARG A 3 13.86 12.28 -50.57
C ARG A 3 14.68 11.83 -49.36
N ARG A 4 14.27 12.18 -48.13
CA ARG A 4 14.72 11.65 -46.80
C ARG A 4 14.82 12.75 -45.71
N SER A 5 13.79 13.58 -45.49
CA SER A 5 13.81 14.49 -44.32
C SER A 5 12.44 14.74 -43.68
N ALA A 6 11.45 13.88 -43.91
CA ALA A 6 10.09 14.09 -43.39
C ALA A 6 9.59 12.98 -42.44
N LEU A 7 10.45 12.07 -41.98
CA LEU A 7 10.01 10.89 -41.21
C LEU A 7 10.51 10.81 -39.77
N LEU A 8 11.07 11.89 -39.22
CA LEU A 8 11.72 11.90 -37.90
C LEU A 8 11.14 12.90 -36.89
N LEU A 9 9.93 13.40 -37.12
CA LEU A 9 9.33 14.48 -36.30
C LEU A 9 7.97 14.13 -35.66
N VAL A 10 7.70 12.85 -35.36
CA VAL A 10 6.43 12.42 -34.73
C VAL A 10 6.62 11.71 -33.38
N LEU A 11 7.86 11.51 -32.89
CA LEU A 11 8.13 10.74 -31.65
C LEU A 11 8.14 11.54 -30.33
N LEU A 12 7.45 12.69 -30.26
CA LEU A 12 7.51 13.57 -29.08
C LEU A 12 6.14 13.90 -28.46
N THR A 13 5.11 13.08 -28.68
CA THR A 13 3.91 13.15 -27.84
C THR A 13 4.27 12.60 -26.46
N ALA A 14 4.69 13.52 -25.59
CA ALA A 14 4.83 13.36 -24.16
C ALA A 14 3.61 12.61 -23.62
N ALA A 15 3.82 11.36 -23.19
CA ALA A 15 2.86 10.61 -22.41
C ALA A 15 2.73 11.29 -21.04
N CYS A 16 1.90 12.34 -20.97
CA CYS A 16 1.41 12.86 -19.71
C CYS A 16 0.39 11.84 -19.20
N ALA A 17 0.88 10.77 -18.56
CA ALA A 17 0.02 9.82 -17.89
C ALA A 17 -0.68 10.57 -16.73
N PRO A 18 -2.02 10.61 -16.68
CA PRO A 18 -2.70 11.23 -15.56
C PRO A 18 -2.26 10.55 -14.26
N GLN A 19 -1.84 11.34 -13.28
CA GLN A 19 -1.46 10.84 -11.96
C GLN A 19 -2.65 10.08 -11.36
N SER A 20 -2.44 8.82 -11.00
CA SER A 20 -3.49 8.02 -10.37
C SER A 20 -4.02 8.71 -9.11
N PRO A 21 -5.34 8.68 -8.84
CA PRO A 21 -5.90 9.26 -7.64
C PRO A 21 -5.33 8.59 -6.39
N ALA A 22 -5.27 9.33 -5.28
CA ALA A 22 -4.87 8.78 -3.99
C ALA A 22 -5.81 7.62 -3.58
N PRO A 23 -5.29 6.56 -2.96
CA PRO A 23 -6.10 5.41 -2.65
C PRO A 23 -7.01 5.68 -1.45
N THR A 24 -8.13 4.98 -1.44
CA THR A 24 -9.11 4.96 -0.36
C THR A 24 -9.04 3.63 0.37
N LEU A 25 -9.11 3.65 1.71
CA LEU A 25 -9.33 2.44 2.50
C LEU A 25 -10.82 2.06 2.48
N PRO A 26 -11.16 0.80 2.18
CA PRO A 26 -12.53 0.32 2.30
C PRO A 26 -13.07 0.46 3.73
N GLY A 27 -14.27 1.02 3.90
CA GLY A 27 -14.92 1.16 5.20
C GLY A 27 -14.54 2.42 6.01
N THR A 28 -13.56 3.21 5.56
CA THR A 28 -13.32 4.54 6.14
C THR A 28 -14.21 5.56 5.44
N THR A 29 -15.19 6.13 6.14
CA THR A 29 -15.97 7.26 5.61
C THR A 29 -15.05 8.45 5.41
N ALA A 30 -14.79 8.81 4.15
CA ALA A 30 -13.99 9.98 3.76
C ALA A 30 -14.64 11.35 4.13
N ALA A 31 -15.64 11.37 5.00
CA ALA A 31 -16.42 12.55 5.33
C ALA A 31 -15.96 13.20 6.65
N GLY A 32 -14.90 14.01 6.58
CA GLY A 32 -15.00 15.37 7.11
C GLY A 32 -14.51 15.77 8.52
N ALA A 33 -13.80 14.96 9.33
CA ALA A 33 -13.34 15.49 10.64
C ALA A 33 -11.95 15.07 11.17
N ALA A 34 -11.39 13.91 10.80
CA ALA A 34 -10.13 13.43 11.35
C ALA A 34 -9.15 12.95 10.26
N ASP A 35 -7.86 13.22 10.46
CA ASP A 35 -6.77 12.74 9.61
C ASP A 35 -6.59 11.22 9.78
N PRO A 36 -6.90 10.40 8.75
CA PRO A 36 -6.89 8.94 8.89
C PRO A 36 -5.47 8.36 8.99
N VAL A 37 -4.42 9.13 8.69
CA VAL A 37 -3.04 8.66 8.74
C VAL A 37 -2.66 8.16 10.14
N VAL A 38 -3.05 8.89 11.18
CA VAL A 38 -2.68 8.56 12.56
C VAL A 38 -3.29 7.22 13.02
N PRO A 39 -4.62 7.01 12.99
CA PRO A 39 -5.21 5.76 13.43
C PRO A 39 -4.79 4.56 12.57
N VAL A 40 -4.67 4.74 11.24
CA VAL A 40 -4.21 3.67 10.35
C VAL A 40 -2.76 3.30 10.63
N GLY A 41 -1.89 4.29 10.82
CA GLY A 41 -0.49 4.07 11.19
C GLY A 41 -0.33 3.39 12.55
N GLN A 42 -1.14 3.74 13.54
CA GLN A 42 -1.15 3.05 14.83
C GLN A 42 -1.57 1.58 14.71
N ALA A 43 -2.62 1.28 13.92
CA ALA A 43 -3.05 -0.10 13.69
C ALA A 43 -1.97 -0.92 12.97
N MET A 44 -1.37 -0.36 11.91
CA MET A 44 -0.25 -0.97 11.19
C MET A 44 0.93 -1.26 12.14
N VAL A 45 1.36 -0.26 12.93
CA VAL A 45 2.49 -0.41 13.87
C VAL A 45 2.19 -1.46 14.93
N ALA A 46 0.97 -1.52 15.46
CA ALA A 46 0.58 -2.51 16.46
C ALA A 46 0.79 -3.94 15.92
N PHE A 47 0.43 -4.20 14.66
CA PHE A 47 0.68 -5.48 14.01
C PHE A 47 2.17 -5.77 13.83
N PHE A 48 2.94 -4.84 13.21
CA PHE A 48 4.34 -5.10 12.88
C PHE A 48 5.28 -5.14 14.09
N ARG A 49 4.88 -4.59 15.25
CA ARG A 49 5.62 -4.76 16.51
C ARG A 49 5.57 -6.19 17.04
N SER A 50 4.50 -6.93 16.78
CA SER A 50 4.34 -8.30 17.23
C SER A 50 3.51 -9.09 16.22
N PRO A 51 4.10 -9.48 15.06
CA PRO A 51 3.38 -10.19 14.02
C PRO A 51 2.94 -11.56 14.56
N GLN A 52 1.64 -11.83 14.55
CA GLN A 52 1.10 -13.09 15.08
C GLN A 52 0.96 -14.12 13.95
N PRO A 53 1.55 -15.33 14.09
CA PRO A 53 1.35 -16.39 13.12
C PRO A 53 -0.10 -16.89 13.15
N ASN A 54 -0.52 -17.52 12.06
CA ASN A 54 -1.86 -18.09 11.86
C ASN A 54 -3.01 -17.07 11.93
N GLN A 55 -2.74 -15.79 11.66
CA GLN A 55 -3.75 -14.73 11.61
C GLN A 55 -3.79 -14.01 10.26
N PRO A 56 -4.18 -14.73 9.18
CA PRO A 56 -4.08 -14.21 7.83
C PRO A 56 -4.99 -12.99 7.57
N ALA A 57 -6.13 -12.88 8.25
CA ALA A 57 -7.01 -11.72 8.12
C ALA A 57 -6.37 -10.45 8.70
N VAL A 58 -5.79 -10.55 9.90
CA VAL A 58 -5.10 -9.43 10.57
C VAL A 58 -3.87 -9.00 9.76
N ALA A 59 -3.08 -9.97 9.27
CA ALA A 59 -1.95 -9.69 8.40
C ALA A 59 -2.36 -9.01 7.09
N ALA A 60 -3.45 -9.45 6.46
CA ALA A 60 -3.97 -8.83 5.23
C ALA A 60 -4.36 -7.38 5.46
N ARG A 61 -5.04 -7.07 6.58
CA ARG A 61 -5.44 -5.70 6.91
C ARG A 61 -4.23 -4.81 7.20
N ALA A 62 -3.27 -5.28 8.01
CA ALA A 62 -2.07 -4.51 8.32
C ALA A 62 -1.21 -4.21 7.07
N ILE A 63 -1.14 -5.14 6.11
CA ILE A 63 -0.41 -4.92 4.85
C ILE A 63 -1.22 -3.99 3.92
N ALA A 64 -2.55 -4.04 3.93
CA ALA A 64 -3.38 -3.07 3.22
C ALA A 64 -3.20 -1.64 3.78
N ASP A 65 -3.08 -1.50 5.11
CA ASP A 65 -2.81 -0.24 5.78
C ASP A 65 -1.42 0.31 5.41
N LEU A 66 -0.39 -0.55 5.39
CA LEU A 66 0.94 -0.21 4.90
C LEU A 66 0.93 0.27 3.44
N GLU A 67 0.23 -0.44 2.55
CA GLU A 67 0.07 -0.05 1.16
C GLU A 67 -0.58 1.33 1.02
N TRP A 68 -1.64 1.57 1.79
CA TRP A 68 -2.33 2.85 1.76
C TRP A 68 -1.46 3.99 2.30
N LEU A 69 -0.75 3.80 3.42
CA LEU A 69 0.14 4.81 4.01
C LEU A 69 1.28 5.17 3.07
N ALA A 70 1.99 4.16 2.57
CA ALA A 70 3.16 4.34 1.70
C ALA A 70 2.80 5.06 0.39
N ASP A 71 1.60 4.83 -0.13
CA ASP A 71 1.11 5.49 -1.34
C ASP A 71 0.50 6.88 -1.03
N SER A 72 -0.24 7.04 0.07
CA SER A 72 -0.98 8.28 0.39
C SER A 72 -0.13 9.39 0.99
N LEU A 73 0.82 9.06 1.87
CA LEU A 73 1.62 10.05 2.60
C LEU A 73 2.40 11.01 1.69
N PRO A 74 3.13 10.56 0.63
CA PRO A 74 3.88 11.47 -0.24
C PRO A 74 3.00 12.48 -0.99
N ARG A 75 1.70 12.20 -1.13
CA ARG A 75 0.73 13.05 -1.83
C ARG A 75 -0.14 13.85 -0.89
N ASN A 76 -0.03 13.66 0.43
CA ASN A 76 -0.85 14.33 1.42
C ASN A 76 -0.20 15.67 1.82
N PRO A 77 -0.82 16.83 1.53
CA PRO A 77 -0.23 18.13 1.86
C PRO A 77 0.03 18.34 3.35
N ARG A 78 -0.66 17.63 4.23
CA ARG A 78 -0.44 17.69 5.69
C ARG A 78 0.81 16.94 6.14
N TRP A 79 1.34 16.06 5.30
CA TRP A 79 2.45 15.15 5.60
C TRP A 79 3.59 15.27 4.58
N ASN A 80 3.51 16.21 3.64
CA ASN A 80 4.54 16.40 2.60
C ASN A 80 5.86 16.95 3.14
N GLN A 81 5.86 17.53 4.35
CA GLN A 81 7.05 17.96 5.08
C GLN A 81 7.64 16.86 5.97
N ALA A 82 7.03 15.68 6.02
CA ALA A 82 7.58 14.56 6.76
C ALA A 82 8.94 14.13 6.18
N SER A 83 9.79 13.56 7.04
CA SER A 83 11.14 13.11 6.70
C SER A 83 11.13 12.23 5.46
N SER A 84 12.00 12.60 4.51
CA SER A 84 12.28 11.78 3.33
C SER A 84 12.78 10.38 3.72
N VAL A 85 13.45 10.24 4.87
CA VAL A 85 13.88 8.93 5.40
C VAL A 85 12.66 8.09 5.78
N GLY A 86 11.70 8.66 6.50
CA GLY A 86 10.48 7.97 6.89
C GLY A 86 9.60 7.58 5.70
N LEU A 87 9.40 8.51 4.76
CA LEU A 87 8.63 8.26 3.52
C LEU A 87 9.28 7.17 2.65
N ASN A 88 10.60 7.22 2.46
CA ASN A 88 11.33 6.20 1.73
C ASN A 88 11.31 4.85 2.45
N GLY A 89 11.39 4.85 3.79
CA GLY A 89 11.29 3.64 4.60
C GLY A 89 9.94 2.93 4.44
N LEU A 90 8.83 3.67 4.41
CA LEU A 90 7.50 3.10 4.17
C LEU A 90 7.36 2.51 2.76
N GLN A 91 7.95 3.17 1.75
CA GLN A 91 7.94 2.65 0.38
C GLN A 91 8.77 1.38 0.24
N GLN A 92 9.94 1.32 0.90
CA GLN A 92 10.75 0.10 0.95
C GLN A 92 9.99 -1.05 1.62
N ALA A 93 9.37 -0.78 2.78
CA ALA A 93 8.59 -1.77 3.52
C ALA A 93 7.40 -2.30 2.71
N ARG A 94 6.71 -1.42 1.96
CA ARG A 94 5.67 -1.81 1.02
C ARG A 94 6.19 -2.80 -0.04
N TRP A 95 7.36 -2.55 -0.61
CA TRP A 95 7.95 -3.47 -1.60
C TRP A 95 8.36 -4.81 -0.98
N GLU A 96 8.88 -4.81 0.25
CA GLU A 96 9.15 -6.03 1.00
C GLU A 96 7.87 -6.86 1.22
N ALA A 97 6.78 -6.21 1.62
CA ALA A 97 5.46 -6.85 1.77
C ALA A 97 5.02 -7.49 0.44
N ARG A 98 5.08 -6.73 -0.65
CA ARG A 98 4.69 -7.20 -1.99
C ARG A 98 5.52 -8.40 -2.42
N ARG A 99 6.85 -8.35 -2.27
CA ARG A 99 7.76 -9.45 -2.62
C ARG A 99 7.43 -10.71 -1.84
N ALA A 100 7.24 -10.60 -0.53
CA ALA A 100 6.88 -11.74 0.32
C ALA A 100 5.54 -12.37 -0.11
N LEU A 101 4.54 -11.55 -0.42
CA LEU A 101 3.22 -12.03 -0.86
C LEU A 101 3.15 -12.44 -2.33
N GLY A 102 4.22 -12.23 -3.12
CA GLY A 102 4.23 -12.50 -4.56
C GLY A 102 3.36 -11.53 -5.36
N ILE A 103 3.15 -10.33 -4.85
CA ILE A 103 2.42 -9.25 -5.51
C ILE A 103 3.39 -8.49 -6.43
N PRO A 104 3.06 -8.26 -7.71
CA PRO A 104 3.92 -7.49 -8.61
C PRO A 104 4.15 -6.06 -8.09
N GLU A 105 5.39 -5.57 -8.13
CA GLU A 105 5.72 -4.21 -7.68
C GLU A 105 4.96 -3.13 -8.47
N ARG A 106 4.64 -3.40 -9.73
CA ARG A 106 3.83 -2.54 -10.62
C ARG A 106 2.31 -2.63 -10.39
N ALA A 107 1.83 -3.46 -9.47
CA ALA A 107 0.40 -3.56 -9.19
C ALA A 107 -0.14 -2.23 -8.65
N ALA A 108 -1.29 -1.79 -9.14
CA ALA A 108 -1.93 -0.55 -8.69
C ALA A 108 -2.22 -0.64 -7.17
N ALA A 109 -1.81 0.38 -6.42
CA ALA A 109 -1.97 0.41 -4.95
C ALA A 109 -3.42 0.15 -4.52
N GLN A 110 -4.38 0.85 -5.14
CA GLN A 110 -5.80 0.68 -4.84
C GLN A 110 -6.30 -0.75 -5.06
N ALA A 111 -5.83 -1.43 -6.11
CA ALA A 111 -6.24 -2.81 -6.39
C ALA A 111 -5.71 -3.77 -5.32
N VAL A 112 -4.48 -3.56 -4.84
CA VAL A 112 -3.88 -4.33 -3.74
C VAL A 112 -4.63 -4.07 -2.43
N ILE A 113 -4.87 -2.79 -2.09
CA ILE A 113 -5.60 -2.37 -0.88
C ILE A 113 -7.00 -3.00 -0.85
N ASN A 114 -7.76 -2.88 -1.95
CA ASN A 114 -9.10 -3.45 -2.05
C ASN A 114 -9.07 -4.97 -1.92
N GLY A 115 -8.15 -5.63 -2.62
CA GLY A 115 -8.07 -7.09 -2.60
C GLY A 115 -7.69 -7.64 -1.23
N LEU A 116 -6.69 -7.06 -0.57
CA LEU A 116 -6.28 -7.48 0.77
C LEU A 116 -7.34 -7.17 1.83
N SER A 117 -7.99 -5.99 1.76
CA SER A 117 -9.06 -5.63 2.68
C SER A 117 -10.28 -6.54 2.55
N ALA A 118 -10.67 -6.86 1.31
CA ALA A 118 -11.76 -7.79 1.03
C ALA A 118 -11.38 -9.24 1.39
N ALA A 119 -10.13 -9.64 1.18
CA ALA A 119 -9.64 -10.95 1.61
C ALA A 119 -9.69 -11.09 3.13
N ALA A 120 -9.30 -10.06 3.90
CA ALA A 120 -9.41 -10.06 5.35
C ALA A 120 -10.86 -10.33 5.81
N GLN A 121 -11.82 -9.60 5.23
CA GLN A 121 -13.25 -9.78 5.53
C GLN A 121 -13.74 -11.18 5.14
N ALA A 122 -13.34 -11.69 3.98
CA ALA A 122 -13.73 -13.02 3.51
C ALA A 122 -13.15 -14.14 4.39
N ILE A 123 -11.93 -13.98 4.89
CA ILE A 123 -11.30 -14.93 5.82
C ILE A 123 -12.04 -14.93 7.17
N GLU A 124 -12.33 -13.76 7.72
CA GLU A 124 -13.09 -13.60 8.97
C GLU A 124 -14.49 -14.24 8.86
N ALA A 125 -15.14 -14.07 7.71
CA ALA A 125 -16.45 -14.66 7.42
C ALA A 125 -16.41 -16.14 7.01
N ASN A 126 -15.22 -16.74 6.88
CA ASN A 126 -15.01 -18.07 6.30
C ASN A 126 -15.67 -18.27 4.91
N ASP A 127 -15.73 -17.20 4.11
CA ASP A 127 -16.33 -17.19 2.77
C ASP A 127 -15.27 -17.40 1.69
N GLN A 128 -15.13 -18.66 1.24
CA GLN A 128 -14.18 -19.04 0.20
C GLN A 128 -14.50 -18.42 -1.17
N ALA A 129 -15.77 -18.19 -1.47
CA ALA A 129 -16.19 -17.60 -2.74
C ALA A 129 -15.89 -16.10 -2.79
N ALA A 130 -16.11 -15.38 -1.67
CA ALA A 130 -15.66 -14.00 -1.52
C ALA A 130 -14.13 -13.89 -1.56
N LEU A 131 -13.41 -14.81 -0.91
CA LEU A 131 -11.95 -14.82 -0.92
C LEU A 131 -11.39 -14.98 -2.33
N ALA A 132 -11.96 -15.88 -3.14
CA ALA A 132 -11.57 -16.07 -4.53
C ALA A 132 -11.81 -14.81 -5.39
N ARG A 133 -12.91 -14.09 -5.14
CA ARG A 133 -13.21 -12.82 -5.82
C ARG A 133 -12.31 -11.67 -5.36
N ALA A 134 -11.93 -11.65 -4.09
CA ALA A 134 -11.07 -10.63 -3.51
C ALA A 134 -9.63 -10.71 -4.03
N LEU A 135 -9.17 -11.91 -4.41
CA LEU A 135 -7.79 -12.17 -4.84
C LEU A 135 -7.70 -12.61 -6.30
N PRO A 136 -8.07 -11.74 -7.28
CA PRO A 136 -7.98 -12.08 -8.69
C PRO A 136 -6.51 -12.26 -9.11
N ARG A 137 -6.25 -13.28 -9.94
CA ARG A 137 -4.88 -13.63 -10.38
C ARG A 137 -4.17 -12.54 -11.19
N SER A 138 -4.91 -11.59 -11.75
CA SER A 138 -4.33 -10.42 -12.44
C SER A 138 -3.56 -9.49 -11.48
N VAL A 139 -3.97 -9.45 -10.21
CA VAL A 139 -3.35 -8.63 -9.15
C VAL A 139 -2.53 -9.49 -8.18
N PHE A 140 -3.02 -10.71 -7.90
CA PHE A 140 -2.42 -11.66 -6.96
C PHE A 140 -2.09 -12.98 -7.68
N PRO A 141 -0.97 -13.07 -8.42
CA PRO A 141 -0.64 -14.21 -9.29
C PRO A 141 -0.57 -15.56 -8.56
N VAL A 142 -0.15 -15.54 -7.29
CA VAL A 142 -0.05 -16.73 -6.44
C VAL A 142 -1.43 -17.37 -6.15
N GLY A 143 -2.51 -16.60 -6.31
CA GLY A 143 -3.88 -17.04 -6.07
C GLY A 143 -4.26 -17.10 -4.58
N PRO A 144 -5.55 -17.39 -4.29
CA PRO A 144 -6.10 -17.19 -2.95
C PRO A 144 -5.50 -18.10 -1.87
N ARG A 145 -5.34 -19.40 -2.17
CA ARG A 145 -4.84 -20.38 -1.18
C ARG A 145 -3.40 -20.09 -0.76
N GLU A 146 -2.53 -19.86 -1.72
CA GLU A 146 -1.12 -19.54 -1.47
C GLU A 146 -0.98 -18.18 -0.77
N MET A 147 -1.78 -17.19 -1.16
CA MET A 147 -1.84 -15.90 -0.48
C MET A 147 -2.19 -16.07 1.00
N VAL A 148 -3.24 -16.82 1.33
CA VAL A 148 -3.61 -17.10 2.72
C VAL A 148 -2.49 -17.83 3.45
N SER A 149 -1.83 -18.81 2.81
CA SER A 149 -0.71 -19.51 3.43
C SER A 149 0.45 -18.57 3.78
N ARG A 150 0.76 -17.61 2.91
CA ARG A 150 1.80 -16.59 3.16
C ARG A 150 1.40 -15.60 4.24
N LEU A 151 0.12 -15.20 4.26
CA LEU A 151 -0.42 -14.30 5.29
C LEU A 151 -0.47 -14.96 6.67
N SER A 152 -0.66 -16.29 6.73
CA SER A 152 -0.59 -17.05 7.97
C SER A 152 0.83 -17.15 8.55
N ALA A 153 1.85 -16.92 7.73
CA ALA A 153 3.25 -16.84 8.16
C ALA A 153 3.81 -15.45 7.79
N PRO A 154 3.31 -14.37 8.42
CA PRO A 154 3.56 -13.02 7.96
C PRO A 154 5.07 -12.71 7.90
N PRO A 155 5.53 -12.08 6.81
CA PRO A 155 6.94 -11.75 6.65
C PRO A 155 7.40 -10.75 7.72
N GLN A 156 8.64 -10.92 8.18
CA GLN A 156 9.32 -9.90 8.99
C GLN A 156 9.71 -8.75 8.08
N ILE A 157 8.87 -7.70 8.05
CA ILE A 157 9.14 -6.49 7.28
C ILE A 157 9.96 -5.55 8.15
N SER A 158 11.21 -5.32 7.75
CA SER A 158 12.14 -4.56 8.57
C SER A 158 11.85 -3.07 8.44
N GLY A 159 11.89 -2.36 9.56
CA GLY A 159 11.86 -0.90 9.55
C GLY A 159 10.49 -0.23 9.31
N VAL A 160 9.38 -0.98 9.19
CA VAL A 160 8.02 -0.38 9.12
C VAL A 160 7.76 0.54 10.31
N VAL A 161 8.05 0.04 11.52
CA VAL A 161 7.78 0.75 12.78
C VAL A 161 8.64 2.01 12.88
N SER A 162 9.95 1.88 12.65
CA SER A 162 10.87 3.04 12.71
C SER A 162 10.61 4.05 11.60
N ALA A 163 10.23 3.60 10.40
CA ALA A 163 9.87 4.49 9.29
C ALA A 163 8.62 5.31 9.63
N TYR A 164 7.58 4.67 10.17
CA TYR A 164 6.37 5.38 10.59
C TYR A 164 6.65 6.33 11.76
N GLU A 165 7.45 5.92 12.75
CA GLU A 165 7.84 6.77 13.87
C GLU A 165 8.64 8.00 13.41
N SER A 166 9.51 7.87 12.41
CA SER A 166 10.17 9.03 11.79
C SER A 166 9.16 10.00 11.19
N VAL A 167 8.16 9.51 10.44
CA VAL A 167 7.10 10.36 9.86
C VAL A 167 6.26 11.02 10.95
N ALA A 168 5.95 10.29 12.03
CA ALA A 168 5.11 10.78 13.11
C ALA A 168 5.82 11.83 13.99
N ASN A 169 7.13 11.68 14.23
CA ASN A 169 7.91 12.59 15.07
C ASN A 169 8.08 13.97 14.43
N ASP A 170 8.26 14.04 13.10
CA ASP A 170 8.41 15.31 12.40
C ASP A 170 7.15 16.17 12.46
N ARG A 171 5.96 15.54 12.50
CA ARG A 171 4.70 16.26 12.70
C ARG A 171 4.69 17.03 14.02
N VAL A 172 5.23 16.44 15.09
CA VAL A 172 5.28 17.08 16.40
C VAL A 172 6.24 18.27 16.36
N GLN A 173 7.38 18.14 15.67
CA GLN A 173 8.36 19.22 15.57
C GLN A 173 7.93 20.36 14.64
N GLY A 174 7.25 20.05 13.53
CA GLY A 174 6.72 21.05 12.59
C GLY A 174 5.56 21.90 13.13
N MET A 175 4.99 21.54 14.28
CA MET A 175 3.98 22.36 14.99
C MET A 175 4.58 23.39 15.95
N VAL A 176 5.90 23.39 16.16
CA VAL A 176 6.60 24.25 17.14
C VAL A 176 7.20 25.51 16.49
N HIS A 177 7.00 25.70 15.19
CA HIS A 177 7.46 26.86 14.42
C HIS A 177 6.30 27.57 13.74
#